data_AF-A0A921N2J8-F1
#
_entry.id   AF-A0A921N2J8-F1
#
_cell.length_a   1.000
_cell.length_b   1.000
_cell.length_c   1.000
_cell.angle_alpha   90.00
_cell.angle_beta   90.00
_cell.angle_gamma   90.00
#
_symmetry.space_group_name_H-M   'P 1'
#
loop_
_entity.id
_entity.type
_entity.pdbx_description
1 polymer ?
#
loop_
_entity_poly.entity_id
_entity_poly.type
_entity_poly.pdbx_seq_one_letter_code
_entity_poly.pdbx_strand_id
1 'polypeptide(L)'
;MKFKILINGYTVSENIEIKMNNDFIKMLDKSIEHIKKNKKKYMTLVILIALTVNLSCINAFAVAPGAAAIDAAGQKILDLVRKVGYWIGVILCSKDVLKHCMRGHLDSIGSVIAMYGMSFGALYFLPWLFDLIKNIFG
;
A
#
# COMPACT_ATOMS: atom_id res chain seq x y z
N MET A 1 8.76 3.32 -47.97
CA MET A 1 8.28 4.28 -46.95
C MET A 1 7.03 3.69 -46.31
N LYS A 2 7.06 3.27 -45.02
CA LYS A 2 5.88 2.72 -44.33
C LYS A 2 5.07 3.88 -43.74
N PHE A 3 3.90 4.16 -44.32
CA PHE A 3 2.94 5.10 -43.73
C PHE A 3 2.31 4.46 -42.48
N LYS A 4 2.46 5.12 -41.32
CA LYS A 4 1.75 4.74 -40.08
C LYS A 4 0.55 5.67 -39.93
N ILE A 5 -0.64 5.10 -39.79
CA ILE A 5 -1.87 5.83 -39.54
C ILE A 5 -1.90 6.20 -38.05
N LEU A 6 -2.10 7.47 -37.76
CA LEU A 6 -2.22 8.00 -36.41
C LEU A 6 -3.69 8.29 -36.11
N ILE A 7 -4.15 7.88 -34.94
CA ILE A 7 -5.47 8.19 -34.41
C ILE A 7 -5.26 8.83 -33.04
N ASN A 8 -5.75 10.06 -32.83
CA ASN A 8 -5.53 10.83 -31.60
C ASN A 8 -4.06 10.96 -31.17
N GLY A 9 -3.12 11.06 -32.12
CA GLY A 9 -1.69 11.24 -31.84
C GLY A 9 -0.92 9.96 -31.51
N TYR A 10 -1.58 8.81 -31.46
CA TYR A 10 -0.96 7.50 -31.25
C TYR A 10 -1.09 6.63 -32.51
N THR A 11 -0.17 5.68 -32.69
CA THR A 11 -0.32 4.68 -33.74
C THR A 11 -1.54 3.80 -33.48
N VAL A 12 -2.15 3.24 -34.54
CA VAL A 12 -3.28 2.30 -34.40
C VAL A 12 -2.95 1.16 -33.43
N SER A 13 -1.71 0.66 -33.44
CA SER A 13 -1.20 -0.34 -32.50
C SER A 13 -1.25 0.10 -31.04
N GLU A 14 -0.80 1.32 -30.73
CA GLU A 14 -0.81 1.84 -29.35
C GLU A 14 -2.24 2.09 -28.84
N ASN A 15 -3.14 2.56 -29.69
CA ASN A 15 -4.56 2.72 -29.30
C ASN A 15 -5.23 1.38 -28.97
N ILE A 16 -4.87 0.31 -29.68
CA ILE A 16 -5.38 -1.04 -29.39
C ILE A 16 -4.86 -1.54 -28.05
N GLU A 17 -3.57 -1.33 -27.75
CA GLU A 17 -2.98 -1.68 -26.45
C GLU A 17 -3.60 -0.90 -25.28
N ILE A 18 -3.79 0.41 -25.44
CA ILE A 18 -4.45 1.25 -24.42
C ILE A 18 -5.88 0.78 -24.17
N LYS A 19 -6.61 0.40 -25.22
CA LYS A 19 -7.98 -0.10 -25.09
C LYS A 19 -8.03 -1.45 -24.40
N MET A 20 -7.16 -2.39 -24.79
CA MET A 20 -7.01 -3.69 -24.12
C MET A 20 -6.64 -3.55 -22.64
N ASN A 21 -5.72 -2.65 -22.30
CA ASN A 21 -5.29 -2.45 -20.93
C ASN A 21 -6.43 -1.86 -20.07
N ASN A 22 -7.20 -0.92 -20.61
CA ASN A 22 -8.38 -0.37 -19.94
C ASN A 22 -9.48 -1.43 -19.72
N ASP A 23 -9.70 -2.31 -20.69
CA ASP A 23 -10.69 -3.39 -20.56
C ASP A 23 -10.23 -4.44 -19.53
N PHE A 24 -8.92 -4.71 -19.45
CA PHE A 24 -8.34 -5.56 -18.42
C PHE A 24 -8.50 -4.96 -17.01
N ILE A 25 -8.24 -3.67 -16.83
CA ILE A 25 -8.43 -2.97 -15.55
C ILE A 25 -9.91 -3.02 -15.12
N LYS A 26 -10.86 -2.80 -16.04
CA LYS A 26 -12.30 -2.93 -15.74
C LYS A 26 -12.69 -4.34 -15.32
N MET A 27 -12.09 -5.35 -15.94
CA MET A 27 -12.34 -6.75 -15.59
C MET A 27 -11.80 -7.07 -14.19
N LEU A 28 -10.62 -6.56 -13.85
CA LEU A 28 -10.04 -6.66 -12.51
C LEU A 28 -10.90 -5.99 -11.45
N ASP A 29 -11.37 -4.76 -11.68
CA ASP A 29 -12.23 -4.04 -10.75
C ASP A 29 -13.51 -4.84 -10.45
N LYS A 30 -14.12 -5.41 -11.50
CA LYS A 30 -15.31 -6.25 -11.37
C LYS A 30 -15.04 -7.53 -10.58
N SER A 31 -13.92 -8.20 -10.85
CA SER A 31 -13.51 -9.39 -10.08
C SER A 31 -13.23 -9.06 -8.60
N ILE A 32 -12.60 -7.93 -8.32
CA ILE A 32 -12.34 -7.44 -6.95
C ILE A 32 -13.66 -7.15 -6.23
N GLU A 33 -14.62 -6.53 -6.91
CA GLU A 33 -15.94 -6.23 -6.34
C GLU A 33 -16.70 -7.51 -5.97
N HIS A 34 -16.67 -8.53 -6.84
CA HIS A 34 -17.24 -9.84 -6.56
C HIS A 34 -16.55 -10.54 -5.37
N ILE A 35 -15.24 -10.39 -5.21
CA ILE A 35 -14.49 -10.93 -4.07
C ILE A 35 -14.85 -10.20 -2.78
N LYS A 36 -14.97 -8.86 -2.82
CA LYS A 36 -15.30 -8.01 -1.67
C LYS A 36 -16.70 -8.31 -1.11
N LYS A 37 -17.65 -8.67 -1.97
CA LYS A 37 -19.01 -9.08 -1.56
C LYS A 37 -19.03 -10.42 -0.82
N ASN A 38 -18.02 -11.27 -1.00
CA ASN A 38 -17.94 -12.58 -0.37
C ASN A 38 -16.89 -12.61 0.75
N LYS A 39 -17.34 -12.42 2.00
CA LYS A 39 -16.49 -12.26 3.20
C LYS A 39 -15.43 -13.37 3.36
N LYS A 40 -15.73 -14.61 2.96
CA LYS A 40 -14.77 -15.74 3.01
C LYS A 40 -13.65 -15.60 1.98
N LYS A 41 -13.96 -15.27 0.73
CA LYS A 41 -12.96 -15.11 -0.34
C LYS A 41 -12.12 -13.84 -0.18
N TYR A 42 -12.73 -12.77 0.35
CA TYR A 42 -12.01 -11.56 0.75
C TYR A 42 -11.00 -11.87 1.86
N MET A 43 -11.40 -12.61 2.90
CA MET A 43 -10.48 -13.06 3.95
C MET A 43 -9.35 -13.92 3.39
N THR A 44 -9.65 -14.87 2.48
CA THR A 44 -8.62 -15.68 1.82
C THR A 44 -7.64 -14.84 1.02
N LEU A 45 -8.09 -13.81 0.30
CA LEU A 45 -7.22 -12.91 -0.46
C LEU A 45 -6.34 -12.05 0.45
N VAL A 46 -6.90 -11.52 1.54
CA VAL A 46 -6.14 -10.79 2.57
C VAL A 46 -5.10 -11.70 3.22
N ILE A 47 -5.45 -12.95 3.53
CA ILE A 47 -4.52 -13.95 4.07
C ILE A 47 -3.45 -14.31 3.04
N LEU A 48 -3.79 -14.45 1.76
CA LEU A 48 -2.81 -14.73 0.70
C LEU A 48 -1.81 -13.60 0.54
N ILE A 49 -2.27 -12.35 0.56
CA ILE A 49 -1.40 -11.17 0.57
C ILE A 49 -0.55 -11.15 1.85
N ALA A 50 -1.11 -11.47 3.01
CA ALA A 50 -0.37 -11.56 4.26
C ALA A 50 0.68 -12.69 4.26
N LEU A 51 0.41 -13.81 3.57
CA LEU A 51 1.30 -14.96 3.47
C LEU A 51 2.40 -14.77 2.42
N THR A 52 2.13 -14.05 1.32
CA THR A 52 3.17 -13.69 0.34
C THR A 52 4.08 -12.58 0.85
N VAL A 53 3.64 -11.84 1.87
CA VAL A 53 4.47 -10.93 2.64
C VAL A 53 5.37 -11.74 3.60
N ASN A 54 6.46 -12.27 3.03
CA ASN A 54 7.67 -12.81 3.65
C ASN A 54 7.48 -13.88 4.76
N LEU A 55 7.73 -15.15 4.41
CA LEU A 55 7.79 -16.33 5.30
C LEU A 55 8.73 -16.19 6.51
N SER A 56 9.59 -15.17 6.56
CA SER A 56 10.48 -14.91 7.71
C SER A 56 9.71 -14.61 9.01
N CYS A 57 8.47 -14.12 8.93
CA CYS A 57 7.62 -13.91 10.12
C CYS A 57 7.22 -15.24 10.78
N ILE A 58 6.98 -16.30 10.00
CA ILE A 58 6.49 -17.59 10.50
C ILE A 58 7.59 -18.32 11.29
N ASN A 59 8.85 -18.21 10.85
CA ASN A 59 9.98 -18.83 11.55
C ASN A 59 10.25 -18.23 12.94
N ALA A 60 9.90 -16.96 13.18
CA ALA A 60 10.10 -16.33 14.49
C ALA A 60 9.16 -16.89 15.58
N PHE A 61 7.95 -17.33 15.22
CA PHE A 61 6.98 -17.91 16.17
C PHE A 61 7.38 -19.29 16.70
N ALA A 62 8.37 -19.96 16.08
CA ALA A 62 8.79 -21.32 16.43
C ALA A 62 10.03 -21.39 17.36
N VAL A 63 10.73 -20.27 17.61
CA VAL A 63 12.12 -20.32 18.14
C VAL A 63 12.24 -20.11 19.66
N ALA A 64 11.22 -19.62 20.39
CA ALA A 64 11.34 -19.47 21.85
C ALA A 64 10.01 -19.66 22.61
N PRO A 65 9.98 -20.44 23.71
CA PRO A 65 8.84 -20.46 24.63
C PRO A 65 8.86 -19.20 25.51
N GLY A 66 7.72 -18.50 25.63
CA GLY A 66 7.52 -17.41 26.59
C GLY A 66 7.35 -16.00 25.98
N ALA A 67 7.32 -14.99 26.85
CA ALA A 67 7.02 -13.58 26.48
C ALA A 67 8.02 -12.97 25.48
N ALA A 68 9.27 -13.44 25.46
CA ALA A 68 10.29 -12.94 24.53
C ALA A 68 9.99 -13.25 23.06
N ALA A 69 9.31 -14.36 22.76
CA ALA A 69 8.85 -14.66 21.40
C ALA A 69 7.74 -13.71 20.95
N ILE A 70 6.89 -13.27 21.88
CA ILE A 70 5.80 -12.33 21.60
C ILE A 70 6.37 -10.96 21.24
N ASP A 71 7.36 -10.48 22.00
CA ASP A 71 8.04 -9.20 21.70
C ASP A 71 8.80 -9.28 20.36
N ALA A 72 9.50 -10.38 20.08
CA ALA A 72 10.21 -10.58 18.82
C ALA A 72 9.26 -10.63 17.61
N ALA A 73 8.11 -11.31 17.74
CA ALA A 73 7.06 -11.33 16.73
C ALA A 73 6.44 -9.94 16.53
N GLY A 74 6.16 -9.22 17.61
CA GLY A 74 5.64 -7.85 17.57
C GLY A 74 6.55 -6.90 16.80
N GLN A 75 7.86 -6.97 17.03
CA GLN A 75 8.84 -6.15 16.30
C GLN A 75 8.89 -6.47 14.81
N LYS A 76 8.76 -7.74 14.42
CA LYS A 76 8.72 -8.14 13.00
C LYS A 76 7.45 -7.67 12.30
N ILE A 77 6.30 -7.78 12.97
CA ILE A 77 5.03 -7.25 12.46
C ILE A 77 5.09 -5.73 12.33
N LEU A 78 5.69 -5.03 13.29
CA LEU A 78 5.85 -3.58 13.24
C LEU A 78 6.74 -3.15 12.06
N ASP A 79 7.85 -3.83 11.82
CA ASP A 79 8.72 -3.60 10.66
C ASP A 79 7.97 -3.82 9.34
N LEU A 80 7.12 -4.84 9.30
CA LEU A 80 6.25 -5.11 8.16
C LEU A 80 5.26 -3.97 7.90
N VAL A 81 4.53 -3.55 8.93
CA VAL A 81 3.54 -2.47 8.86
C VAL A 81 4.20 -1.16 8.44
N ARG A 82 5.42 -0.87 8.93
CA ARG A 82 6.21 0.30 8.50
C ARG A 82 6.58 0.24 7.02
N LYS A 83 7.04 -0.91 6.53
CA LYS A 83 7.38 -1.09 5.10
C LYS A 83 6.17 -0.94 4.20
N VAL A 84 5.06 -1.60 4.55
CA VAL A 84 3.81 -1.52 3.78
C VAL A 84 3.23 -0.10 3.85
N GLY A 85 3.20 0.50 5.04
CA GLY A 85 2.73 1.87 5.27
C GLY A 85 3.53 2.92 4.52
N TYR A 86 4.85 2.74 4.39
CA TYR A 86 5.72 3.61 3.59
C TYR A 86 5.29 3.64 2.13
N TRP A 87 5.19 2.46 1.49
CA TRP A 87 4.83 2.37 0.08
C TRP A 87 3.39 2.82 -0.19
N ILE A 88 2.45 2.50 0.70
CA ILE A 88 1.08 3.01 0.61
C ILE A 88 1.05 4.54 0.71
N GLY A 89 1.77 5.10 1.69
CA GLY A 89 1.87 6.55 1.88
C GLY A 89 2.45 7.27 0.67
N VAL A 90 3.52 6.73 0.07
CA VAL A 90 4.14 7.27 -1.14
C VAL A 90 3.16 7.26 -2.32
N ILE A 91 2.44 6.16 -2.55
CA ILE A 91 1.50 6.04 -3.67
C ILE A 91 0.32 7.01 -3.48
N LEU A 92 -0.26 7.07 -2.28
CA LEU A 92 -1.40 7.94 -1.99
C LEU A 92 -1.01 9.42 -2.03
N CYS A 93 0.11 9.78 -1.41
CA CYS A 93 0.65 11.14 -1.46
C CYS A 93 0.90 11.57 -2.91
N SER A 94 1.57 10.74 -3.71
CA SER A 94 1.82 11.04 -5.13
C SER A 94 0.52 11.25 -5.91
N LYS A 95 -0.49 10.41 -5.69
CA LYS A 95 -1.80 10.52 -6.34
C LYS A 95 -2.50 11.84 -6.01
N ASP A 96 -2.51 12.21 -4.73
CA ASP A 96 -3.17 13.43 -4.29
C ASP A 96 -2.41 14.67 -4.75
N VAL A 97 -1.08 14.68 -4.66
CA VAL A 97 -0.25 15.76 -5.21
C VAL A 97 -0.51 15.96 -6.71
N LEU A 98 -0.52 14.87 -7.50
CA LEU A 98 -0.86 14.96 -8.93
C LEU A 98 -2.27 15.55 -9.16
N LYS A 99 -3.25 15.13 -8.36
CA LYS A 99 -4.61 15.67 -8.42
C LYS A 99 -4.68 17.16 -8.08
N HIS A 100 -3.88 17.63 -7.13
CA HIS A 100 -3.76 19.05 -6.79
C HIS A 100 -3.06 19.85 -7.89
N CYS A 101 -2.02 19.30 -8.50
CA CYS A 101 -1.36 19.88 -9.68
C CYS A 101 -2.31 20.02 -10.87
N MET A 102 -3.10 18.97 -11.18
CA MET A 102 -4.07 19.00 -12.28
C MET A 102 -5.19 20.03 -12.08
N ARG A 103 -5.46 20.43 -10.83
CA ARG A 103 -6.44 21.46 -10.48
C ARG A 103 -5.84 22.87 -10.43
N GLY A 104 -4.53 23.02 -10.60
CA GLY A 104 -3.83 24.30 -10.57
C GLY A 104 -3.66 24.92 -9.17
N HIS A 105 -3.92 24.16 -8.10
CA HIS A 105 -3.84 24.65 -6.71
C HIS A 105 -2.56 24.19 -6.02
N LEU A 106 -1.44 24.86 -6.32
CA LEU A 106 -0.11 24.49 -5.80
C LEU A 106 0.07 24.77 -4.30
N ASP A 107 -0.64 25.76 -3.74
CA ASP A 107 -0.51 26.15 -2.32
C ASP A 107 -0.91 25.03 -1.36
N SER A 108 -1.79 24.13 -1.81
CA SER A 108 -2.31 23.03 -0.99
C SER A 108 -1.39 21.80 -0.91
N ILE A 109 -0.37 21.72 -1.78
CA ILE A 109 0.51 20.54 -1.89
C ILE A 109 1.31 20.32 -0.61
N GLY A 110 1.82 21.40 0.00
CA GLY A 110 2.59 21.31 1.25
C GLY A 110 1.76 20.72 2.40
N SER A 111 0.48 21.10 2.51
CA SER A 111 -0.43 20.56 3.53
C SER A 111 -0.69 19.06 3.31
N VAL A 112 -0.81 18.61 2.06
CA VAL A 112 -1.00 17.19 1.72
C VAL A 112 0.24 16.38 2.11
N ILE A 113 1.43 16.87 1.75
CA ILE A 113 2.69 16.22 2.11
C ILE A 113 2.85 16.15 3.63
N ALA A 114 2.55 17.23 4.35
CA ALA A 114 2.62 17.25 5.81
C ALA A 114 1.64 16.26 6.46
N MET A 115 0.41 16.15 5.94
CA MET A 115 -0.58 15.19 6.42
C MET A 115 -0.08 13.75 6.28
N TYR A 116 0.42 13.37 5.11
CA TYR A 116 0.97 12.02 4.87
C TYR A 116 2.26 11.77 5.66
N GLY A 117 3.12 12.79 5.80
CA GLY A 117 4.32 12.73 6.61
C GLY A 117 4.03 12.51 8.10
N MET A 118 3.07 13.26 8.68
CA MET A 118 2.64 13.09 10.06
C MET A 118 1.96 11.73 10.28
N SER A 119 1.15 11.29 9.32
CA SER A 119 0.49 9.97 9.38
C SER A 119 1.50 8.83 9.40
N PHE A 120 2.56 8.92 8.60
CA PHE A 120 3.66 7.96 8.63
C PHE A 120 4.52 8.10 9.89
N GLY A 121 4.79 9.33 10.33
CA GLY A 121 5.49 9.62 11.58
C GLY A 121 4.83 8.99 12.80
N ALA A 122 3.49 8.92 12.82
CA ALA A 122 2.74 8.26 13.88
C ALA A 122 3.10 6.76 14.04
N LEU A 123 3.46 6.06 12.95
CA LEU A 123 3.89 4.65 13.01
C LEU A 123 5.26 4.44 13.69
N TYR A 124 6.05 5.50 13.82
CA TYR A 124 7.31 5.50 14.57
C TYR A 124 7.15 6.08 15.96
N PHE A 125 6.32 7.12 16.08
CA PHE A 125 6.06 7.79 17.34
C PHE A 125 5.26 6.92 18.32
N LEU A 126 4.23 6.20 17.87
CA LEU A 126 3.40 5.37 18.75
C LEU A 126 4.20 4.29 19.50
N PRO A 127 5.03 3.46 18.83
CA PRO A 127 5.84 2.45 19.52
C PRO A 127 6.76 3.08 20.57
N TRP A 128 7.41 4.19 20.22
CA TRP A 128 8.26 4.93 21.16
C TRP A 128 7.47 5.46 22.37
N LEU A 129 6.26 6.00 22.14
CA LEU A 129 5.39 6.50 23.20
C LEU A 129 4.94 5.38 24.15
N PHE A 130 4.60 4.21 23.62
CA PHE A 130 4.18 3.07 24.43
C PHE A 130 5.34 2.48 25.22
N ASP A 131 6.53 2.42 24.63
CA ASP A 131 7.75 2.03 25.34
C ASP A 131 8.09 3.03 26.46
N LEU A 132 7.90 4.34 26.23
CA LEU A 132 8.07 5.37 27.27
C LEU A 132 7.12 5.14 28.45
N ILE A 133 5.83 4.91 28.18
CA ILE A 133 4.82 4.65 29.22
C ILE A 133 5.17 3.36 29.97
N LYS A 134 5.56 2.30 29.25
CA LYS A 134 6.00 1.04 29.85
C LYS A 134 7.18 1.22 30.79
N ASN A 135 8.16 2.04 30.41
CA ASN A 135 9.34 2.32 31.25
C ASN A 135 9.04 3.21 32.47
N ILE A 136 7.99 4.02 32.43
CA ILE A 136 7.60 4.89 33.55
C ILE A 136 6.73 4.14 34.56
N PHE A 137 5.86 3.23 34.09
CA PHE A 137 4.84 2.57 34.92
C PHE A 137 5.07 1.08 35.17
N GLY A 138 6.07 0.45 34.54
CA GLY A 138 6.41 -0.96 34.69
C GLY A 138 7.83 -1.15 35.22
#